data_AF-A3UDX9-F1
#
_entry.id   AF-A3UDX9-F1
#
_cell.length_a   1.000
_cell.length_b   1.000
_cell.length_c   1.000
_cell.angle_alpha   90.00
_cell.angle_beta   90.00
_cell.angle_gamma   90.00
#
_symmetry.space_group_name_H-M   'P 1'
#
loop_
_entity.id
_entity.type
_entity.pdbx_description
1 polymer ?
#
loop_
_entity_poly.entity_id
_entity_poly.type
_entity_poly.pdbx_seq_one_letter_code
_entity_poly.pdbx_strand_id
1 'polypeptide(L)'
;MIARLIVYACALVLIATGLTMLLSGPLWYALTPGVRMTGPYNAHFVLDIGFAFLASGAVLAVGAWMGARGLMMAGLSWPALHAGLHAVGLVAMGPTSLGALGTDLFGVIAPVIAAGFALFRVPALAPGIGGRNLQHKLTERFERQWSYDASYLHEITEMAPDTLVRFQQFQGLAAFQGAAPDLLTAGATLGAMLEEDCGPCAQLTVDMLLARGVSPSVINALIDGAFDRTEDSAALGFRFAQALMRRDDAVQGLRHAIIRQYGQSAALAVAYAVLVARSYPLLKRALGHGQACLRLRVDGETRTVQS
;
A
#
# COMPACT_ATOMS: atom_id res chain seq x y z
N MET A 1 5.18 7.15 -16.84
CA MET A 1 5.00 8.33 -17.71
C MET A 1 3.59 8.41 -18.30
N ILE A 2 3.09 7.37 -18.98
CA ILE A 2 1.75 7.35 -19.62
C ILE A 2 0.63 7.78 -18.67
N ALA A 3 0.57 7.22 -17.45
CA ALA A 3 -0.44 7.59 -16.46
C ALA A 3 -0.49 9.09 -16.15
N ARG A 4 0.69 9.74 -16.06
CA ARG A 4 0.77 11.18 -15.78
C ARG A 4 0.27 12.01 -16.97
N LEU A 5 0.57 11.57 -18.20
CA LEU A 5 0.05 12.21 -19.42
C LEU A 5 -1.49 12.11 -19.50
N ILE A 6 -2.07 10.98 -19.13
CA ILE A 6 -3.53 10.83 -19.06
C ILE A 6 -4.14 11.82 -18.07
N VAL A 7 -3.59 11.93 -16.86
CA VAL A 7 -4.09 12.88 -15.86
C VAL A 7 -3.96 14.33 -16.36
N TYR A 8 -2.85 14.68 -17.02
CA TYR A 8 -2.70 16.02 -17.62
C TYR A 8 -3.69 16.28 -18.75
N ALA A 9 -3.96 15.29 -19.61
CA ALA A 9 -4.96 15.43 -20.67
C ALA A 9 -6.35 15.68 -20.08
N CYS A 10 -6.74 14.92 -19.04
CA CYS A 10 -8.00 15.14 -18.33
C CYS A 10 -8.04 16.51 -17.66
N ALA A 11 -6.98 16.92 -16.99
CA ALA A 11 -6.88 18.24 -16.37
C ALA A 11 -7.01 19.37 -17.39
N LEU A 12 -6.39 19.23 -18.56
CA LEU A 12 -6.49 20.20 -19.66
C LEU A 12 -7.92 20.32 -20.18
N VAL A 13 -8.64 19.20 -20.34
CA VAL A 13 -10.05 19.22 -20.74
C VAL A 13 -10.90 19.98 -19.73
N LEU A 14 -10.71 19.74 -18.44
CA LEU A 14 -11.43 20.45 -17.37
C LEU A 14 -11.10 21.96 -17.39
N ILE A 15 -9.82 22.32 -17.48
CA ILE A 15 -9.38 23.71 -17.52
C ILE A 15 -9.93 24.42 -18.77
N ALA A 16 -9.81 23.80 -19.95
CA ALA A 16 -10.31 24.39 -21.19
C ALA A 16 -11.83 24.58 -21.16
N THR A 17 -12.57 23.62 -20.60
CA THR A 17 -14.02 23.72 -20.40
C THR A 17 -14.36 24.89 -19.48
N GLY A 18 -13.73 24.95 -18.30
CA GLY A 18 -13.93 26.03 -17.34
C GLY A 18 -13.60 27.41 -17.93
N LEU A 19 -12.47 27.54 -18.61
CA LEU A 19 -12.08 28.79 -19.27
C LEU A 19 -13.07 29.19 -20.38
N THR A 20 -13.59 28.24 -21.16
CA THR A 20 -14.60 28.54 -22.18
C THR A 20 -15.89 29.06 -21.56
N MET A 21 -16.31 28.50 -20.42
CA MET A 21 -17.48 28.96 -19.68
C MET A 21 -17.28 30.37 -19.08
N LEU A 22 -16.09 30.64 -18.55
CA LEU A 22 -15.74 31.94 -17.95
C LEU A 22 -15.57 33.06 -18.98
N LEU A 23 -14.94 32.75 -20.12
CA LEU A 23 -14.64 33.75 -21.17
C LEU A 23 -15.76 33.90 -22.19
N SER A 24 -16.53 32.85 -22.44
CA SER A 24 -17.58 32.83 -23.47
C SER A 24 -18.75 31.91 -23.11
N GLY A 25 -19.31 32.11 -21.92
CA GLY A 25 -20.46 31.34 -21.40
C GLY A 25 -21.64 31.20 -22.37
N PRO A 26 -22.10 32.27 -23.07
CA PRO A 26 -23.19 32.14 -24.03
C PRO A 26 -22.86 31.23 -25.22
N LEU A 27 -21.62 31.27 -25.71
CA LEU A 27 -21.15 30.42 -26.80
C LEU A 27 -21.06 28.96 -26.34
N TRP A 28 -20.50 28.71 -25.15
CA TRP A 28 -20.46 27.39 -24.54
C TRP A 28 -21.88 26.81 -24.41
N TYR A 29 -22.83 27.60 -23.89
CA TYR A 29 -24.23 27.18 -23.72
C TYR A 29 -24.91 26.87 -25.06
N ALA A 30 -24.63 27.66 -26.11
CA ALA A 30 -25.19 27.44 -27.44
C ALA A 30 -24.59 26.22 -28.15
N LEU A 31 -23.30 25.96 -27.96
CA LEU A 31 -22.57 24.92 -28.69
C LEU A 31 -22.53 23.56 -27.99
N THR A 32 -22.75 23.50 -26.67
CA THR A 32 -22.72 22.24 -25.92
C THR A 32 -24.05 21.48 -26.09
N PRO A 33 -24.08 20.34 -26.80
CA PRO A 33 -25.30 19.56 -26.97
C PRO A 33 -25.93 19.17 -25.63
N GLY A 34 -27.26 19.17 -25.57
CA GLY A 34 -28.02 18.78 -24.37
C GLY A 34 -28.22 19.89 -23.33
N VAL A 35 -27.28 20.84 -23.18
CA VAL A 35 -27.35 21.89 -22.13
C VAL A 35 -28.58 22.79 -22.26
N ARG A 36 -28.98 23.15 -23.49
CA ARG A 36 -30.18 23.98 -23.73
C ARG A 36 -31.48 23.31 -23.30
N MET A 37 -31.48 21.99 -23.14
CA MET A 37 -32.66 21.23 -22.71
C MET A 37 -32.82 21.21 -21.20
N THR A 38 -31.80 21.62 -20.43
CA THR A 38 -31.84 21.62 -18.96
C THR A 38 -32.42 22.90 -18.36
N GLY A 39 -32.67 23.93 -19.17
CA GLY A 39 -33.25 25.21 -18.74
C GLY A 39 -32.65 26.42 -19.45
N PRO A 40 -33.17 27.64 -19.20
CA PRO A 40 -32.68 28.86 -19.82
C PRO A 40 -31.25 29.23 -19.36
N TYR A 41 -30.53 30.01 -20.18
CA TYR A 41 -29.19 30.49 -19.86
C TYR A 41 -29.19 31.33 -18.58
N ASN A 42 -28.31 30.98 -17.65
CA ASN A 42 -28.04 31.75 -16.43
C ASN A 42 -26.52 32.01 -16.34
N ALA A 43 -26.12 33.27 -16.47
CA ALA A 43 -24.71 33.64 -16.50
C ALA A 43 -23.98 33.31 -15.19
N HIS A 44 -24.61 33.59 -14.03
CA HIS A 44 -23.98 33.32 -12.73
C HIS A 44 -23.74 31.83 -12.53
N PHE A 45 -24.74 31.01 -12.85
CA PHE A 45 -24.63 29.55 -12.76
C PHE A 45 -23.53 28.98 -13.67
N VAL A 46 -23.40 29.50 -14.89
CA VAL A 46 -22.33 29.10 -15.81
C VAL A 46 -20.95 29.50 -15.28
N LEU A 47 -20.83 30.68 -14.66
CA LEU A 47 -19.57 31.11 -14.03
C LEU A 47 -19.19 30.21 -12.85
N ASP A 48 -20.14 29.87 -11.98
CA ASP A 48 -19.89 29.00 -10.81
C ASP A 48 -19.35 27.63 -11.25
N ILE A 49 -20.00 27.02 -12.25
CA ILE A 49 -19.54 25.74 -12.81
C ILE A 49 -18.19 25.91 -13.50
N GLY A 50 -17.98 27.03 -14.21
CA GLY A 50 -16.71 27.35 -14.86
C GLY A 50 -15.55 27.41 -13.86
N PHE A 51 -15.75 28.04 -12.70
CA PHE A 51 -14.77 28.05 -11.61
C PHE A 51 -14.55 26.66 -11.01
N ALA A 52 -15.60 25.84 -10.85
CA ALA A 52 -15.45 24.47 -10.37
C ALA A 52 -14.59 23.62 -11.33
N PHE A 53 -14.84 23.68 -12.64
CA PHE A 53 -14.02 23.01 -13.66
C PHE A 53 -12.56 23.48 -13.62
N LEU A 54 -12.35 24.80 -13.57
CA LEU A 54 -11.01 25.39 -13.54
C LEU A 54 -10.23 24.98 -12.29
N ALA A 55 -10.85 25.09 -11.11
CA ALA A 55 -10.24 24.73 -9.84
C ALA A 55 -9.90 23.23 -9.78
N SER A 56 -10.85 22.37 -10.17
CA SER A 56 -10.64 20.92 -10.23
C SER A 56 -9.52 20.53 -11.19
N GLY A 57 -9.51 21.10 -12.40
CA GLY A 57 -8.46 20.84 -13.39
C GLY A 57 -7.09 21.32 -12.93
N ALA A 58 -7.00 22.50 -12.31
CA ALA A 58 -5.75 23.02 -11.77
C ALA A 58 -5.20 22.14 -10.63
N VAL A 59 -6.04 21.77 -9.66
CA VAL A 59 -5.65 20.88 -8.55
C VAL A 59 -5.23 19.50 -9.07
N LEU A 60 -5.93 18.97 -10.07
CA LEU A 60 -5.57 17.70 -10.70
C LEU A 60 -4.20 17.76 -11.41
N ALA A 61 -3.92 18.85 -12.15
CA ALA A 61 -2.64 19.07 -12.81
C ALA A 61 -1.48 19.25 -11.81
N VAL A 62 -1.69 20.05 -10.75
CA VAL A 62 -0.71 20.23 -9.66
C VAL A 62 -0.46 18.91 -8.95
N GLY A 63 -1.51 18.14 -8.65
CA GLY A 63 -1.38 16.81 -8.07
C GLY A 63 -0.58 15.85 -8.95
N ALA A 64 -0.78 15.87 -10.27
CA ALA A 64 -0.02 15.06 -11.21
C ALA A 64 1.45 15.48 -11.31
N TRP A 65 1.72 16.79 -11.27
CA TRP A 65 3.07 17.37 -11.24
C TRP A 65 3.82 16.99 -9.98
N MET A 66 3.15 17.08 -8.82
CA MET A 66 3.73 16.74 -7.52
C MET A 66 3.69 15.24 -7.19
N GLY A 67 3.08 14.40 -8.02
CA GLY A 67 2.82 12.99 -7.69
C GLY A 67 1.93 12.81 -6.44
N ALA A 68 1.21 13.85 -6.04
CA ALA A 68 0.41 13.90 -4.82
C ALA A 68 -0.99 13.34 -5.09
N ARG A 69 -1.18 12.04 -4.80
CA ARG A 69 -2.46 11.35 -5.02
C ARG A 69 -3.63 11.99 -4.28
N GLY A 70 -3.41 12.50 -3.08
CA GLY A 70 -4.44 13.24 -2.33
C GLY A 70 -4.96 14.46 -3.10
N LEU A 71 -4.07 15.24 -3.71
CA LEU A 71 -4.45 16.39 -4.55
C LEU A 71 -5.17 15.93 -5.82
N MET A 72 -4.70 14.86 -6.47
CA MET A 72 -5.41 14.32 -7.64
C MET A 72 -6.84 13.87 -7.30
N MET A 73 -7.04 13.19 -6.15
CA MET A 73 -8.37 12.81 -5.68
C MET A 73 -9.23 14.04 -5.33
N ALA A 74 -8.65 15.05 -4.68
CA ALA A 74 -9.35 16.30 -4.37
C ALA A 74 -9.79 17.02 -5.66
N GLY A 75 -8.90 17.14 -6.65
CA GLY A 75 -9.22 17.72 -7.96
C GLY A 75 -10.31 16.95 -8.71
N LEU A 76 -10.35 15.62 -8.54
CA LEU A 76 -11.35 14.75 -9.19
C LEU A 76 -12.71 14.70 -8.46
N SER A 77 -12.80 15.22 -7.23
CA SER A 77 -13.99 15.07 -6.38
C SER A 77 -15.27 15.65 -7.01
N TRP A 78 -15.26 16.94 -7.37
CA TRP A 78 -16.41 17.59 -8.01
C TRP A 78 -16.73 17.00 -9.40
N PRO A 79 -15.75 16.79 -10.32
CA PRO A 79 -16.01 16.13 -11.60
C PRO A 79 -16.63 14.74 -11.45
N ALA A 80 -16.21 13.96 -10.44
CA ALA A 80 -16.77 12.64 -10.19
C ALA A 80 -18.23 12.69 -9.73
N LEU A 81 -18.57 13.62 -8.83
CA LEU A 81 -19.96 13.84 -8.41
C LEU A 81 -20.83 14.31 -9.59
N HIS A 82 -20.30 15.23 -10.40
CA HIS A 82 -20.97 15.74 -11.58
C HIS A 82 -21.19 14.64 -12.63
N ALA A 83 -20.18 13.82 -12.93
CA ALA A 83 -20.33 12.65 -13.80
C ALA A 83 -21.34 11.64 -13.25
N GLY A 84 -21.40 11.46 -11.91
CA GLY A 84 -22.43 10.66 -11.26
C GLY A 84 -23.84 11.17 -11.53
N LEU A 85 -24.06 12.49 -11.48
CA LEU A 85 -25.35 13.10 -11.83
C LEU A 85 -25.76 12.79 -13.28
N HIS A 86 -24.83 12.93 -14.23
CA HIS A 86 -25.08 12.63 -15.64
C HIS A 86 -25.34 11.13 -15.87
N ALA A 87 -24.59 10.25 -15.22
CA ALA A 87 -24.79 8.80 -15.31
C ALA A 87 -26.18 8.39 -14.79
N VAL A 88 -26.61 8.93 -13.64
CA VAL A 88 -27.95 8.70 -13.11
C VAL A 88 -29.03 9.24 -14.04
N GLY A 89 -28.84 10.45 -14.59
CA GLY A 89 -29.76 11.05 -15.55
C GLY A 89 -29.94 10.19 -16.81
N LEU A 90 -28.84 9.70 -17.39
CA LEU A 90 -28.87 8.80 -18.55
C LEU A 90 -29.62 7.50 -18.26
N VAL A 91 -29.41 6.89 -17.10
CA VAL A 91 -30.10 5.65 -16.71
C VAL A 91 -31.59 5.89 -16.47
N ALA A 92 -31.93 7.00 -15.82
CA ALA A 92 -33.31 7.29 -15.42
C ALA A 92 -34.18 7.83 -16.57
N MET A 93 -33.61 8.65 -17.45
CA MET A 93 -34.37 9.43 -18.43
C MET A 93 -33.96 9.14 -19.88
N GLY A 94 -32.82 8.46 -20.10
CA GLY A 94 -32.24 8.29 -21.42
C GLY A 94 -31.63 9.58 -21.99
N PRO A 95 -30.91 9.49 -23.13
CA PRO A 95 -30.33 10.65 -23.78
C PRO A 95 -31.38 11.45 -24.56
N THR A 96 -31.29 12.78 -24.52
CA THR A 96 -32.19 13.67 -25.27
C THR A 96 -31.86 13.74 -26.76
N SER A 97 -30.63 13.41 -27.14
CA SER A 97 -30.16 13.29 -28.53
C SER A 97 -28.83 12.54 -28.58
N LEU A 98 -28.40 12.10 -29.77
CA LEU A 98 -27.07 11.51 -29.96
C LEU A 98 -25.94 12.48 -29.62
N GLY A 99 -26.13 13.78 -29.92
CA GLY A 99 -25.17 14.82 -29.54
C GLY A 99 -25.03 14.95 -28.02
N ALA A 100 -26.16 14.99 -27.30
CA ALA A 100 -26.17 15.06 -25.84
C ALA A 100 -25.52 13.81 -25.21
N LEU A 101 -25.81 12.62 -25.75
CA LEU A 101 -25.15 11.38 -25.32
C LEU A 101 -23.62 11.47 -25.50
N GLY A 102 -23.15 12.03 -26.62
CA GLY A 102 -21.72 12.26 -26.86
C GLY A 102 -21.10 13.21 -25.81
N THR A 103 -21.81 14.29 -25.47
CA THR A 103 -21.39 15.22 -24.42
C THR A 103 -21.29 14.52 -23.06
N ASP A 104 -22.30 13.75 -22.68
CA ASP A 104 -22.31 13.03 -21.40
C ASP A 104 -21.18 12.01 -21.31
N LEU A 105 -21.02 11.16 -22.33
CA LEU A 105 -20.04 10.08 -22.32
C LEU A 105 -18.61 10.59 -22.42
N PHE A 106 -18.31 11.48 -23.36
CA PHE A 106 -16.94 11.88 -23.68
C PHE A 106 -16.52 13.20 -23.03
N GLY A 107 -17.46 14.13 -22.84
CA GLY A 107 -17.19 15.42 -22.21
C GLY A 107 -17.20 15.36 -20.69
N VAL A 108 -18.05 14.50 -20.10
CA VAL A 108 -18.25 14.46 -18.65
C VAL A 108 -17.72 13.16 -18.02
N ILE A 109 -18.16 11.99 -18.50
CA ILE A 109 -17.91 10.70 -17.81
C ILE A 109 -16.50 10.16 -18.09
N ALA A 110 -16.09 10.08 -19.36
CA ALA A 110 -14.81 9.47 -19.75
C ALA A 110 -13.57 10.14 -19.13
N PRO A 111 -13.46 11.49 -19.05
CA PRO A 111 -12.32 12.13 -18.41
C PRO A 111 -12.17 11.75 -16.93
N VAL A 112 -13.29 11.55 -16.23
CA VAL A 112 -13.29 11.13 -14.82
C VAL A 112 -12.81 9.70 -14.67
N ILE A 113 -13.33 8.78 -15.48
CA ILE A 113 -12.93 7.37 -15.45
C ILE A 113 -11.43 7.24 -15.80
N ALA A 114 -10.98 7.94 -16.83
CA ALA A 114 -9.59 7.93 -17.27
C ALA A 114 -8.64 8.50 -16.19
N ALA A 115 -8.96 9.65 -15.60
CA ALA A 115 -8.18 10.24 -14.52
C ALA A 115 -8.19 9.35 -13.26
N GLY A 116 -9.35 8.80 -12.90
CA GLY A 116 -9.51 7.87 -11.78
C GLY A 116 -8.66 6.61 -11.93
N PHE A 117 -8.60 6.02 -13.13
CA PHE A 117 -7.73 4.88 -13.41
C PHE A 117 -6.25 5.25 -13.42
N ALA A 118 -5.91 6.42 -13.98
CA ALA A 118 -4.54 6.85 -14.17
C ALA A 118 -3.88 7.34 -12.87
N LEU A 119 -4.60 8.01 -11.96
CA LEU A 119 -4.01 8.60 -10.75
C LEU A 119 -3.37 7.55 -9.81
N PHE A 120 -3.91 6.34 -9.75
CA PHE A 120 -3.33 5.24 -8.96
C PHE A 120 -2.04 4.68 -9.58
N ARG A 121 -1.80 4.97 -10.86
CA ARG A 121 -0.62 4.56 -11.63
C ARG A 121 0.40 5.68 -11.80
N VAL A 122 0.08 6.90 -11.36
CA VAL A 122 1.07 7.96 -11.22
C VAL A 122 2.00 7.57 -10.06
N PRO A 123 3.32 7.39 -10.32
CA PRO A 123 4.28 7.20 -9.25
C PRO A 123 4.21 8.40 -8.33
N ALA A 124 4.05 8.17 -7.03
CA ALA A 124 4.30 9.21 -6.05
C ALA A 124 5.71 9.76 -6.32
N LEU A 125 5.83 11.08 -6.39
CA LEU A 125 7.10 11.73 -6.15
C LEU A 125 7.27 11.77 -4.64
N ALA A 126 8.51 11.58 -4.20
CA ALA A 126 8.97 11.54 -2.81
C ALA A 126 8.01 12.26 -1.87
N PRO A 127 7.56 11.66 -0.75
CA PRO A 127 6.74 12.39 0.20
C PRO A 127 7.41 13.74 0.45
N GLY A 128 6.67 14.83 0.20
CA GLY A 128 7.20 16.18 0.41
C GLY A 128 7.72 16.34 1.85
N ILE A 129 8.37 17.47 2.16
CA ILE A 129 9.02 17.72 3.46
C ILE A 129 8.18 17.23 4.68
N GLY A 130 6.85 17.44 4.65
CA GLY A 130 5.95 16.95 5.69
C GLY A 130 5.85 15.41 5.83
N GLY A 131 5.86 14.67 4.72
CA GLY A 131 5.83 13.21 4.75
C GLY A 131 7.17 12.58 5.16
N ARG A 132 8.30 13.23 4.82
CA ARG A 132 9.62 12.84 5.34
C ARG A 132 9.67 12.98 6.87
N ASN A 133 9.27 14.15 7.40
CA ASN A 133 9.17 14.37 8.84
C ASN A 133 8.23 13.38 9.53
N LEU A 134 7.13 13.00 8.89
CA LEU A 134 6.25 11.96 9.39
C LEU A 134 6.94 10.60 9.44
N GLN A 135 7.68 10.21 8.40
CA GLN A 135 8.43 8.95 8.37
C GLN A 135 9.50 8.88 9.47
N HIS A 136 10.22 9.98 9.73
CA HIS A 136 11.13 10.06 10.89
C HIS A 136 10.38 9.86 12.20
N LYS A 137 9.27 10.59 12.42
CA LYS A 137 8.46 10.45 13.65
C LYS A 137 7.90 9.04 13.85
N LEU A 138 7.49 8.38 12.76
CA LEU A 138 7.02 6.99 12.80
C LEU A 138 8.16 6.03 13.13
N THR A 139 9.35 6.26 12.58
CA THR A 139 10.55 5.49 12.89
C THR A 139 10.94 5.66 14.36
N GLU A 140 11.02 6.89 14.86
CA GLU A 140 11.31 7.15 16.28
C GLU A 140 10.29 6.50 17.22
N ARG A 141 9.00 6.50 16.84
CA ARG A 141 7.96 5.80 17.61
C ARG A 141 8.20 4.30 17.64
N PHE A 142 8.59 3.72 16.51
CA PHE A 142 8.95 2.31 16.40
C PHE A 142 10.16 1.97 17.27
N GLU A 143 11.21 2.78 17.21
CA GLU A 143 12.42 2.61 18.05
C GLU A 143 12.07 2.64 19.53
N ARG A 144 11.25 3.61 19.98
CA ARG A 144 10.80 3.71 21.37
C ARG A 144 9.93 2.53 21.79
N GLN A 145 9.03 2.09 20.92
CA GLN A 145 8.11 0.99 21.23
C GLN A 145 8.86 -0.33 21.41
N TRP A 146 9.89 -0.58 20.61
CA TRP A 146 10.57 -1.88 20.55
C TRP A 146 12.00 -1.85 21.09
N SER A 147 12.48 -0.71 21.60
CA SER A 147 13.87 -0.52 22.02
C SER A 147 14.88 -1.02 20.97
N TYR A 148 14.63 -0.65 19.71
CA TYR A 148 15.32 -1.18 18.54
C TYR A 148 15.99 -0.07 17.74
N ASP A 149 17.21 -0.30 17.24
CA ASP A 149 17.91 0.64 16.35
C ASP A 149 17.40 0.55 14.91
N ALA A 150 16.67 1.60 14.51
CA ALA A 150 16.12 1.76 13.18
C ALA A 150 16.83 2.86 12.36
N SER A 151 18.10 3.15 12.66
CA SER A 151 18.91 4.13 11.92
C SER A 151 18.88 3.94 10.40
N TYR A 152 18.88 2.70 9.92
CA TYR A 152 18.73 2.39 8.50
C TYR A 152 17.41 2.89 7.88
N LEU A 153 16.30 2.94 8.63
CA LEU A 153 15.03 3.51 8.14
C LEU A 153 15.12 5.03 8.03
N HIS A 154 15.84 5.69 8.93
CA HIS A 154 16.14 7.11 8.81
C HIS A 154 17.01 7.38 7.58
N GLU A 155 18.02 6.56 7.32
CA GLU A 155 18.87 6.67 6.13
C GLU A 155 18.05 6.49 4.83
N ILE A 156 17.17 5.48 4.76
CA ILE A 156 16.28 5.27 3.61
C ILE A 156 15.32 6.46 3.43
N THR A 157 14.80 7.01 4.52
CA THR A 157 13.93 8.20 4.50
C THR A 157 14.68 9.42 3.96
N GLU A 158 15.97 9.52 4.28
CA GLU A 158 16.81 10.59 3.77
C GLU A 158 17.15 10.41 2.28
N MET A 159 17.53 9.20 1.85
CA MET A 159 17.96 8.91 0.48
C MET A 159 16.82 8.79 -0.53
N ALA A 160 15.76 8.05 -0.18
CA ALA A 160 14.72 7.65 -1.11
C ALA A 160 13.37 7.37 -0.40
N PRO A 161 12.70 8.38 0.15
CA PRO A 161 11.58 8.18 1.07
C PRO A 161 10.34 7.49 0.46
N ASP A 162 10.13 7.57 -0.85
CA ASP A 162 9.09 6.78 -1.55
C ASP A 162 9.31 5.27 -1.43
N THR A 163 10.58 4.86 -1.38
CA THR A 163 10.94 3.44 -1.33
C THR A 163 10.60 2.85 0.04
N LEU A 164 10.70 3.64 1.11
CA LEU A 164 10.26 3.22 2.43
C LEU A 164 8.76 2.92 2.47
N VAL A 165 7.92 3.74 1.83
CA VAL A 165 6.46 3.49 1.74
C VAL A 165 6.19 2.18 0.99
N ARG A 166 6.85 1.96 -0.15
CA ARG A 166 6.69 0.72 -0.93
C ARG A 166 7.20 -0.50 -0.17
N PHE A 167 8.30 -0.35 0.57
CA PHE A 167 8.83 -1.39 1.42
C PHE A 167 7.83 -1.75 2.53
N GLN A 168 7.26 -0.75 3.21
CA GLN A 168 6.19 -0.97 4.20
C GLN A 168 4.95 -1.66 3.60
N GLN A 169 4.56 -1.30 2.38
CA GLN A 169 3.48 -1.99 1.66
C GLN A 169 3.81 -3.46 1.39
N PHE A 170 5.06 -3.75 0.99
CA PHE A 170 5.55 -5.12 0.85
C PHE A 170 5.54 -5.87 2.19
N GLN A 171 5.94 -5.22 3.30
CA GLN A 171 5.86 -5.83 4.64
C GLN A 171 4.41 -6.19 5.03
N GLY A 172 3.42 -5.47 4.51
CA GLY A 172 1.99 -5.76 4.72
C GLY A 172 1.56 -7.16 4.26
N LEU A 173 2.33 -7.83 3.40
CA LEU A 173 2.07 -9.22 3.00
C LEU A 173 2.07 -10.20 4.19
N ALA A 174 2.81 -9.91 5.27
CA ALA A 174 2.81 -10.74 6.48
C ALA A 174 1.49 -10.73 7.26
N ALA A 175 0.60 -9.77 6.98
CA ALA A 175 -0.74 -9.75 7.56
C ALA A 175 -1.66 -10.81 6.94
N PHE A 176 -1.32 -11.36 5.76
CA PHE A 176 -2.10 -12.42 5.15
C PHE A 176 -1.94 -13.74 5.92
N GLN A 177 -3.02 -14.17 6.58
CA GLN A 177 -3.06 -15.44 7.32
C GLN A 177 -3.74 -16.57 6.55
N GLY A 178 -4.65 -16.26 5.61
CA GLY A 178 -5.43 -17.31 4.95
C GLY A 178 -6.15 -18.20 5.98
N ALA A 179 -5.92 -19.51 5.89
CA ALA A 179 -6.39 -20.50 6.88
C ALA A 179 -5.28 -20.97 7.85
N ALA A 180 -4.12 -20.30 7.87
CA ALA A 180 -3.03 -20.66 8.78
C ALA A 180 -3.39 -20.28 10.24
N PRO A 181 -3.15 -21.17 11.21
CA PRO A 181 -3.14 -20.78 12.62
C PRO A 181 -2.04 -19.74 12.90
N ASP A 182 -2.26 -18.84 13.85
CA ASP A 182 -1.27 -17.81 14.21
C ASP A 182 0.08 -18.40 14.62
N LEU A 183 0.08 -19.52 15.35
CA LEU A 183 1.29 -20.21 15.75
C LEU A 183 2.08 -20.77 14.56
N LEU A 184 1.40 -21.15 13.46
CA LEU A 184 2.07 -21.61 12.25
C LEU A 184 2.89 -20.49 11.59
N THR A 185 2.30 -19.30 11.44
CA THR A 185 3.02 -18.15 10.86
C THR A 185 4.03 -17.54 11.84
N ALA A 186 3.78 -17.60 13.15
CA ALA A 186 4.74 -17.22 14.19
C ALA A 186 6.00 -18.10 14.14
N GLY A 187 5.83 -19.42 14.13
CA GLY A 187 6.96 -20.36 14.01
C GLY A 187 7.76 -20.13 12.73
N ALA A 188 7.08 -19.93 11.60
CA ALA A 188 7.75 -19.64 10.33
C ALA A 188 8.51 -18.31 10.31
N THR A 189 7.94 -17.27 10.93
CA THR A 189 8.60 -15.96 11.07
C THR A 189 9.88 -16.08 11.89
N LEU A 190 9.80 -16.75 13.05
CA LEU A 190 10.96 -16.94 13.93
C LEU A 190 12.03 -17.81 13.26
N GLY A 191 11.64 -18.94 12.68
CA GLY A 191 12.56 -19.85 11.98
C GLY A 191 13.30 -19.16 10.84
N ALA A 192 12.60 -18.35 10.03
CA ALA A 192 13.24 -17.57 8.96
C ALA A 192 14.22 -16.52 9.49
N MET A 193 13.85 -15.85 10.59
CA MET A 193 14.67 -14.80 11.18
C MET A 193 15.97 -15.34 11.78
N LEU A 194 15.94 -16.51 12.43
CA LEU A 194 17.13 -17.12 13.02
C LEU A 194 18.15 -17.55 11.95
N GLU A 195 17.71 -17.93 10.75
CA GLU A 195 18.61 -18.29 9.63
C GLU A 195 19.29 -17.08 8.98
N GLU A 196 18.80 -15.85 9.21
CA GLU A 196 19.38 -14.62 8.66
C GLU A 196 20.49 -14.02 9.55
N ASP A 197 20.79 -14.62 10.70
CA ASP A 197 21.89 -14.21 11.61
C ASP A 197 21.93 -12.68 11.88
N CYS A 198 20.76 -12.08 12.12
CA CYS A 198 20.64 -10.70 12.57
C CYS A 198 20.11 -10.69 14.01
N GLY A 199 21.01 -10.57 14.98
CA GLY A 199 20.65 -10.66 16.40
C GLY A 199 19.61 -9.63 16.85
N PRO A 200 19.76 -8.33 16.54
CA PRO A 200 18.73 -7.33 16.85
C PRO A 200 17.39 -7.61 16.16
N CYS A 201 17.41 -8.14 14.93
CA CYS A 201 16.18 -8.48 14.19
C CYS A 201 15.48 -9.71 14.81
N ALA A 202 16.26 -10.69 15.27
CA ALA A 202 15.78 -11.86 15.99
C ALA A 202 15.18 -11.47 17.35
N GLN A 203 15.85 -10.61 18.12
CA GLN A 203 15.30 -10.08 19.37
C GLN A 203 13.98 -9.35 19.13
N LEU A 204 13.95 -8.44 18.16
CA LEU A 204 12.74 -7.72 17.79
C LEU A 204 11.60 -8.68 17.41
N THR A 205 11.90 -9.75 16.69
CA THR A 205 10.91 -10.77 16.33
C THR A 205 10.37 -11.48 17.57
N VAL A 206 11.22 -11.88 18.51
CA VAL A 206 10.81 -12.45 19.79
C VAL A 206 9.88 -11.50 20.54
N ASP A 207 10.27 -10.22 20.69
CA ASP A 207 9.49 -9.21 21.41
C ASP A 207 8.11 -9.01 20.76
N MET A 208 8.05 -8.97 19.43
CA MET A 208 6.80 -8.86 18.67
C MET A 208 5.90 -10.09 18.82
N LEU A 209 6.47 -11.30 18.89
CA LEU A 209 5.71 -12.53 19.10
C LEU A 209 5.13 -12.59 20.52
N LEU A 210 5.93 -12.22 21.53
CA LEU A 210 5.46 -12.10 22.92
C LEU A 210 4.32 -11.07 23.03
N ALA A 211 4.47 -9.90 22.42
CA ALA A 211 3.43 -8.86 22.40
C ALA A 211 2.13 -9.31 21.70
N ARG A 212 2.22 -10.27 20.77
CA ARG A 212 1.07 -10.91 20.13
C ARG A 212 0.44 -12.05 20.95
N GLY A 213 1.01 -12.37 22.11
CA GLY A 213 0.51 -13.42 23.00
C GLY A 213 1.06 -14.82 22.73
N VAL A 214 2.09 -14.97 21.90
CA VAL A 214 2.80 -16.26 21.79
C VAL A 214 3.53 -16.51 23.11
N SER A 215 3.33 -17.69 23.70
CA SER A 215 3.88 -17.97 25.01
C SER A 215 5.41 -18.08 24.98
N PRO A 216 6.10 -17.67 26.06
CA PRO A 216 7.56 -17.84 26.18
C PRO A 216 8.00 -19.29 26.03
N SER A 217 7.22 -20.25 26.53
CA SER A 217 7.55 -21.69 26.43
C SER A 217 7.61 -22.17 24.98
N VAL A 218 6.72 -21.66 24.12
CA VAL A 218 6.70 -21.96 22.68
C VAL A 218 7.93 -21.39 21.99
N ILE A 219 8.22 -20.10 22.20
CA ILE A 219 9.39 -19.45 21.61
C ILE A 219 10.68 -20.16 22.05
N ASN A 220 10.80 -20.49 23.34
CA ASN A 220 11.95 -21.22 23.88
C ASN A 220 12.06 -22.62 23.29
N ALA A 221 10.97 -23.38 23.19
CA ALA A 221 10.99 -24.70 22.58
C ALA A 221 11.42 -24.67 21.10
N LEU A 222 10.99 -23.66 20.35
CA LEU A 222 11.41 -23.47 18.95
C LEU A 222 12.91 -23.12 18.85
N ILE A 223 13.41 -22.20 19.68
CA ILE A 223 14.84 -21.83 19.71
C ILE A 223 15.72 -23.02 20.11
N ASP A 224 15.27 -23.81 21.11
CA ASP A 224 16.00 -24.98 21.60
C ASP A 224 15.95 -26.19 20.63
N GLY A 225 15.13 -26.12 19.56
CA GLY A 225 14.84 -27.27 18.69
C GLY A 225 14.04 -28.39 19.38
N ALA A 226 13.45 -28.12 20.55
CA ALA A 226 12.64 -29.03 21.34
C ALA A 226 11.19 -29.05 20.83
N PHE A 227 11.01 -29.45 19.57
CA PHE A 227 9.73 -29.41 18.85
C PHE A 227 8.63 -30.29 19.44
N ASP A 228 8.99 -31.26 20.29
CA ASP A 228 8.08 -32.10 21.08
C ASP A 228 7.44 -31.35 22.27
N ARG A 229 7.99 -30.19 22.65
CA ARG A 229 7.50 -29.36 23.77
C ARG A 229 6.74 -28.12 23.33
N THR A 230 6.33 -28.04 22.07
CA THR A 230 5.54 -26.93 21.51
C THR A 230 4.41 -27.48 20.66
N GLU A 231 3.44 -26.64 20.32
CA GLU A 231 2.33 -26.99 19.45
C GLU A 231 2.83 -27.33 18.04
N ASP A 232 2.27 -28.42 17.49
CA ASP A 232 2.65 -28.95 16.17
C ASP A 232 2.65 -27.89 15.07
N SER A 233 1.70 -26.93 15.11
CA SER A 233 1.65 -25.85 14.14
C SER A 233 2.87 -24.93 14.20
N ALA A 234 3.34 -24.58 15.40
CA ALA A 234 4.52 -23.72 15.57
C ALA A 234 5.78 -24.45 15.08
N ALA A 235 5.95 -25.70 15.50
CA ALA A 235 7.06 -26.54 15.07
C ALA A 235 7.07 -26.75 13.55
N LEU A 236 5.91 -27.00 12.94
CA LEU A 236 5.77 -27.19 11.50
C LEU A 236 6.17 -25.94 10.72
N GLY A 237 5.71 -24.76 11.14
CA GLY A 237 6.05 -23.49 10.51
C GLY A 237 7.54 -23.17 10.61
N PHE A 238 8.10 -23.37 11.80
CA PHE A 238 9.53 -23.14 12.07
C PHE A 238 10.42 -24.05 11.21
N ARG A 239 10.14 -25.36 11.20
CA ARG A 239 10.88 -26.33 10.38
C ARG A 239 10.74 -26.06 8.89
N PHE A 240 9.55 -25.69 8.44
CA PHE A 240 9.35 -25.28 7.04
C PHE A 240 10.23 -24.09 6.68
N ALA A 241 10.27 -23.06 7.53
CA ALA A 241 11.09 -21.88 7.29
C ALA A 241 12.58 -22.23 7.24
N GLN A 242 13.10 -23.00 8.19
CA GLN A 242 14.50 -23.41 8.19
C GLN A 242 14.84 -24.26 6.95
N ALA A 243 14.02 -25.25 6.62
CA ALA A 243 14.22 -26.07 5.43
C ALA A 243 14.23 -25.22 4.14
N LEU A 244 13.29 -24.27 4.02
CA LEU A 244 13.23 -23.36 2.88
C LEU A 244 14.47 -22.46 2.79
N MET A 245 14.91 -21.91 3.91
CA MET A 245 16.06 -21.00 3.99
C MET A 245 17.38 -21.71 3.69
N ARG A 246 17.54 -22.93 4.19
CA ARG A 246 18.71 -23.80 3.96
C ARG A 246 18.69 -24.52 2.61
N ARG A 247 17.58 -24.41 1.86
CA ARG A 247 17.33 -25.13 0.60
C ARG A 247 17.39 -26.65 0.78
N ASP A 248 16.83 -27.13 1.88
CA ASP A 248 16.72 -28.54 2.22
C ASP A 248 15.61 -29.22 1.39
N ASP A 249 15.87 -30.44 0.92
CA ASP A 249 14.90 -31.26 0.16
C ASP A 249 13.61 -31.52 0.96
N ALA A 250 13.67 -31.47 2.29
CA ALA A 250 12.52 -31.62 3.18
C ALA A 250 11.45 -30.52 3.00
N VAL A 251 11.78 -29.38 2.37
CA VAL A 251 10.86 -28.24 2.20
C VAL A 251 9.56 -28.66 1.50
N GLN A 252 9.65 -29.53 0.49
CA GLN A 252 8.45 -29.98 -0.22
C GLN A 252 7.58 -30.85 0.68
N GLY A 253 8.18 -31.76 1.45
CA GLY A 253 7.44 -32.59 2.42
C GLY A 253 6.69 -31.75 3.45
N LEU A 254 7.36 -30.73 4.00
CA LEU A 254 6.79 -29.81 4.99
C LEU A 254 5.70 -28.93 4.38
N ARG A 255 5.87 -28.45 3.14
CA ARG A 255 4.83 -27.74 2.39
C ARG A 255 3.58 -28.60 2.21
N HIS A 256 3.74 -29.86 1.81
CA HIS A 256 2.61 -30.78 1.65
C HIS A 256 1.91 -31.05 2.98
N ALA A 257 2.64 -31.13 4.09
CA ALA A 257 2.04 -31.26 5.42
C ALA A 257 1.18 -30.04 5.78
N ILE A 258 1.67 -28.81 5.55
CA ILE A 258 0.90 -27.58 5.75
C ILE A 258 -0.37 -27.59 4.90
N ILE A 259 -0.27 -27.95 3.62
CA ILE A 259 -1.44 -28.00 2.72
C ILE A 259 -2.46 -29.04 3.17
N ARG A 260 -2.00 -30.23 3.59
CA ARG A 260 -2.92 -31.28 4.07
C ARG A 260 -3.68 -30.86 5.32
N GLN A 261 -3.03 -30.14 6.23
CA GLN A 261 -3.61 -29.80 7.53
C GLN A 261 -4.40 -28.49 7.51
N TYR A 262 -3.96 -27.50 6.73
CA TYR A 262 -4.49 -26.13 6.77
C TYR A 262 -4.82 -25.54 5.39
N GLY A 263 -4.58 -26.29 4.30
CA GLY A 263 -4.93 -25.88 2.94
C GLY A 263 -3.89 -25.00 2.24
N GLN A 264 -4.19 -24.65 0.99
CA GLN A 264 -3.28 -23.91 0.10
C GLN A 264 -3.05 -22.47 0.58
N SER A 265 -4.08 -21.80 1.12
CA SER A 265 -3.97 -20.43 1.60
C SER A 265 -3.04 -20.33 2.82
N ALA A 266 -2.99 -21.36 3.67
CA ALA A 266 -2.04 -21.43 4.78
C ALA A 266 -0.59 -21.60 4.31
N ALA A 267 -0.35 -22.42 3.27
CA ALA A 267 0.98 -22.54 2.68
C ALA A 267 1.48 -21.21 2.08
N LEU A 268 0.58 -20.43 1.48
CA LEU A 268 0.90 -19.08 1.00
C LEU A 268 1.19 -18.11 2.15
N ALA A 269 0.40 -18.14 3.23
CA ALA A 269 0.61 -17.31 4.41
C ALA A 269 1.98 -17.56 5.05
N VAL A 270 2.35 -18.84 5.21
CA VAL A 270 3.67 -19.23 5.71
C VAL A 270 4.79 -18.77 4.78
N ALA A 271 4.62 -18.88 3.46
CA ALA A 271 5.60 -18.37 2.50
C ALA A 271 5.79 -16.85 2.59
N TYR A 272 4.71 -16.08 2.73
CA TYR A 272 4.79 -14.63 2.96
C TYR A 272 5.42 -14.28 4.30
N ALA A 273 5.12 -15.02 5.37
CA ALA A 273 5.77 -14.84 6.66
C ALA A 273 7.29 -14.99 6.55
N VAL A 274 7.78 -16.06 5.90
CA VAL A 274 9.21 -16.27 5.66
C VAL A 274 9.82 -15.16 4.80
N LEU A 275 9.17 -14.81 3.68
CA LEU A 275 9.65 -13.79 2.74
C LEU A 275 9.79 -12.42 3.39
N VAL A 276 8.80 -12.02 4.21
CA VAL A 276 8.79 -10.75 4.92
C VAL A 276 9.78 -10.75 6.08
N ALA A 277 9.84 -11.82 6.87
CA ALA A 277 10.75 -11.90 8.02
C ALA A 277 12.21 -11.67 7.59
N ARG A 278 12.61 -12.23 6.46
CA ARG A 278 13.99 -12.14 5.97
C ARG A 278 14.36 -10.84 5.26
N SER A 279 13.39 -10.02 4.86
CA SER A 279 13.68 -8.81 4.06
C SER A 279 14.45 -7.77 4.86
N TYR A 280 14.13 -7.59 6.14
CA TYR A 280 14.77 -6.61 7.02
C TYR A 280 16.25 -6.95 7.29
N PRO A 281 16.62 -8.16 7.73
CA PRO A 281 18.02 -8.56 7.89
C PRO A 281 18.86 -8.36 6.63
N LEU A 282 18.34 -8.81 5.48
CA LEU A 282 19.02 -8.68 4.20
C LEU A 282 19.24 -7.21 3.82
N LEU A 283 18.21 -6.38 3.98
CA LEU A 283 18.31 -4.94 3.70
C LEU A 283 19.30 -4.25 4.65
N LYS A 284 19.22 -4.52 5.96
CA LYS A 284 20.15 -3.94 6.95
C LYS A 284 21.59 -4.33 6.63
N ARG A 285 21.84 -5.60 6.31
CA ARG A 285 23.18 -6.06 5.93
C ARG A 285 23.69 -5.36 4.68
N ALA A 286 22.84 -5.21 3.66
CA ALA A 286 23.19 -4.52 2.42
C ALA A 286 23.48 -3.03 2.62
N LEU A 287 22.85 -2.38 3.60
CA LEU A 287 23.09 -0.99 3.97
C LEU A 287 24.22 -0.80 5.00
N GLY A 288 24.90 -1.87 5.43
CA GLY A 288 25.97 -1.79 6.42
C GLY A 288 25.53 -1.70 7.89
N HIS A 289 24.24 -1.93 8.17
CA HIS A 289 23.64 -1.93 9.53
C HIS A 289 23.49 -3.36 10.12
N GLY A 290 24.14 -4.35 9.50
CA GLY A 290 24.07 -5.74 9.95
C GLY A 290 24.87 -5.97 11.24
N GLN A 291 24.26 -6.64 12.22
CA GLN A 291 24.94 -7.09 13.44
C GLN A 291 24.58 -8.55 13.70
N ALA A 292 25.58 -9.43 13.68
CA ALA A 292 25.45 -10.78 14.21
C ALA A 292 25.51 -10.69 15.74
N CYS A 293 24.48 -11.17 16.43
CA CYS A 293 24.48 -11.30 17.89
C CYS A 293 23.72 -12.56 18.26
N LEU A 294 24.38 -13.43 19.03
CA LEU A 294 23.90 -14.76 19.36
C LEU A 294 23.06 -14.79 20.65
N ARG A 295 22.79 -13.65 21.29
CA ARG A 295 22.05 -13.60 22.56
C ARG A 295 20.65 -13.02 22.37
N LEU A 296 19.63 -13.81 22.70
CA LEU A 296 18.23 -13.39 22.72
C LEU A 296 17.72 -13.37 24.16
N ARG A 297 16.78 -12.48 24.46
CA ARG A 297 16.06 -12.40 25.72
C ARG A 297 14.63 -12.85 25.49
N VAL A 298 14.22 -13.92 26.15
CA VAL A 298 12.85 -14.44 26.13
C VAL A 298 12.34 -14.41 27.56
N ASP A 299 11.32 -13.59 27.82
CA ASP A 299 10.72 -13.42 29.16
C ASP A 299 11.75 -13.14 30.28
N GLY A 300 12.74 -12.29 29.97
CA GLY A 300 13.80 -11.91 30.91
C GLY A 300 14.99 -12.88 30.97
N GLU A 301 14.87 -14.10 30.44
CA GLU A 301 15.97 -15.07 30.36
C GLU A 301 16.84 -14.85 29.12
N THR A 302 18.16 -14.85 29.29
CA THR A 302 19.10 -14.76 28.16
C THR A 302 19.38 -16.16 27.59
N ARG A 303 19.21 -16.32 26.29
CA ARG A 303 19.40 -17.55 25.51
C ARG A 303 20.49 -17.32 24.48
N THR A 304 21.32 -18.33 24.24
CA THR A 304 22.31 -18.31 23.15
C THR A 304 21.75 -19.09 21.98
N VAL A 305 21.61 -18.46 20.81
CA VAL A 305 21.22 -19.13 19.57
C VAL A 305 22.49 -19.74 18.96
N GLN A 306 22.43 -21.02 18.60
CA GLN A 306 23.50 -21.66 17.85
C GLN A 306 23.32 -21.35 16.35
N SER A 307 24.36 -20.81 15.73
CA SER A 307 24.45 -20.59 14.27
C SER A 307 24.57 -21.92 13.53
#